data_AF-A0A4Y2NZ40-F1
#
_entry.id   AF-A0A4Y2NZ40-F1
#
_cell.length_a   1.000
_cell.length_b   1.000
_cell.length_c   1.000
_cell.angle_alpha   90.00
_cell.angle_beta   90.00
_cell.angle_gamma   90.00
#
_symmetry.space_group_name_H-M   'P 1'
#
loop_
_entity.id
_entity.type
_entity.pdbx_description
1 polymer ?
#
loop_
_entity_poly.entity_id
_entity_poly.type
_entity_poly.pdbx_seq_one_letter_code
_entity_poly.pdbx_strand_id
1 'polypeptide(L)'
;MSSNLRSGDRNIYLIGSERHQITGCKLPSNRHVLSVLFYNLHEVKLSIRESANSVVRECLIFWEKARIPTRATPHCVEKIMKMYNYWCNLQKSACRRSETQEENERNFISDLNNLFDIAQANALEIIKIEEDRKILLSQREPGQRGCLMGIDMKLAKREERALLRVIEQENRRSKAHHSSEIDDNFMDSSEESSGTEDISDQPGPSSNIAQSSLEENINAQIELRMGIVRGRKCFLTPKIMAVLDRFHISQRSAVFILEAVAESLGHNIDELAINRNTIKRYREDFRKMKATRIKELFKENEPSFVCVHWDSKLLPALNVRDLKSERLPIIVTYKDEEKLL
;
A
#
# COMPACT_ATOMS: atom_id res chain seq x y z
N MET A 1 13.58 2.77 -24.08
CA MET A 1 14.98 2.64 -24.54
C MET A 1 15.88 2.97 -23.35
N SER A 2 16.40 1.94 -22.69
CA SER A 2 17.24 2.10 -21.51
C SER A 2 18.65 2.46 -21.96
N SER A 3 19.04 3.71 -21.75
CA SER A 3 20.41 4.16 -21.94
C SER A 3 21.30 3.47 -20.90
N ASN A 4 22.10 2.51 -21.37
CA ASN A 4 23.24 1.98 -20.62
C ASN A 4 24.23 3.14 -20.39
N LEU A 5 24.09 3.84 -19.27
CA LEU A 5 25.10 4.77 -18.77
C LEU A 5 26.35 3.93 -18.46
N ARG A 6 27.39 4.11 -19.28
CA ARG A 6 28.75 3.64 -18.98
C ARG A 6 29.19 4.28 -17.66
N SER A 7 29.07 3.60 -16.52
CA SER A 7 29.85 3.98 -15.34
C SER A 7 31.29 3.57 -15.63
N GLY A 8 32.12 4.53 -16.05
CA GLY A 8 33.54 4.37 -15.82
C GLY A 8 33.71 4.41 -14.31
N ASP A 9 33.97 3.27 -13.67
CA ASP A 9 34.11 3.17 -12.21
C ASP A 9 35.33 3.99 -11.74
N ARG A 10 35.13 5.30 -11.57
CA ARG A 10 36.07 6.16 -10.86
C ARG A 10 35.99 5.80 -9.39
N ASN A 11 37.11 5.32 -8.86
CA ASN A 11 37.23 4.95 -7.46
C ASN A 11 37.52 6.21 -6.63
N ILE A 12 36.59 6.59 -5.76
CA ILE A 12 36.74 7.71 -4.84
C ILE A 12 37.52 7.23 -3.61
N TYR A 13 38.51 8.01 -3.20
CA TYR A 13 39.33 7.76 -2.01
C TYR A 13 38.47 7.33 -0.80
N LEU A 14 38.74 6.13 -0.25
CA LEU A 14 38.05 5.46 0.87
C LEU A 14 36.57 5.09 0.66
N ILE A 15 35.89 5.67 -0.33
CA ILE A 15 34.43 5.55 -0.53
C ILE A 15 34.08 4.46 -1.54
N GLY A 16 34.89 4.26 -2.58
CA GLY A 16 34.63 3.30 -3.63
C GLY A 16 34.04 3.93 -4.89
N SER A 17 33.24 3.14 -5.63
CA SER A 17 32.59 3.54 -6.87
C SER A 17 31.51 4.60 -6.67
N GLU A 18 31.43 5.55 -7.60
CA GLU A 18 30.30 6.46 -7.75
C GLU A 18 28.99 5.70 -8.04
N ARG A 19 27.85 6.27 -7.64
CA ARG A 19 26.52 5.74 -7.97
C ARG A 19 25.61 6.88 -8.39
N HIS A 20 24.84 6.70 -9.45
CA HIS A 20 23.95 7.76 -9.94
C HIS A 20 22.73 8.01 -9.05
N GLN A 21 22.35 7.04 -8.20
CA GLN A 21 21.14 7.13 -7.37
C GLN A 21 21.27 6.23 -6.14
N ILE A 22 20.53 6.57 -5.08
CA ILE A 22 20.42 5.71 -3.91
C ILE A 22 19.45 4.57 -4.23
N THR A 23 19.93 3.33 -4.14
CA THR A 23 19.13 2.12 -4.36
C THR A 23 19.14 1.22 -3.14
N GLY A 24 18.11 0.38 -3.03
CA GLY A 24 18.00 -0.65 -2.00
C GLY A 24 16.69 -0.62 -1.24
N CYS A 25 16.62 -1.42 -0.20
CA CYS A 25 15.46 -1.56 0.67
C CYS A 25 15.73 -1.11 2.12
N LYS A 26 16.89 -0.51 2.38
CA LYS A 26 17.28 0.01 3.70
C LYS A 26 17.28 1.53 3.70
N LEU A 27 17.35 2.14 4.89
CA LEU A 27 17.59 3.58 4.97
C LEU A 27 19.02 3.89 4.45
N PRO A 28 19.22 5.06 3.79
CA PRO A 28 20.51 5.40 3.19
C PRO A 28 21.65 5.39 4.21
N SER A 29 22.80 4.83 3.82
CA SER A 29 24.03 4.90 4.59
C SER A 29 24.86 6.12 4.18
N ASN A 30 25.82 6.50 5.02
CA ASN A 30 26.77 7.56 4.72
C ASN A 30 27.49 7.32 3.38
N ARG A 31 27.84 6.07 3.06
CA ARG A 31 28.43 5.66 1.78
C ARG A 31 27.50 5.93 0.61
N HIS A 32 26.21 5.56 0.71
CA HIS A 32 25.25 5.81 -0.36
C HIS A 32 25.12 7.31 -0.66
N VAL A 33 25.00 8.12 0.39
CA VAL A 33 24.89 9.59 0.29
C VAL A 33 26.11 10.19 -0.41
N LEU A 34 27.32 9.82 0.02
CA LEU A 34 28.55 10.35 -0.59
C LEU A 34 28.74 9.84 -2.02
N SER A 35 28.41 8.58 -2.32
CA SER A 35 28.57 8.01 -3.67
C SER A 35 27.73 8.76 -4.72
N VAL A 36 26.51 9.17 -4.35
CA VAL A 36 25.64 9.97 -5.23
C VAL A 36 26.08 11.43 -5.27
N LEU A 37 26.55 11.97 -4.14
CA LEU A 37 27.11 13.32 -4.11
C LEU A 37 28.27 13.45 -5.12
N PHE A 38 29.21 12.49 -5.14
CA PHE A 38 30.35 12.50 -6.05
C PHE A 38 29.96 12.29 -7.50
N TYR A 39 29.01 11.40 -7.79
CA TYR A 39 28.48 11.27 -9.15
C TYR A 39 27.95 12.61 -9.68
N ASN A 40 27.17 13.33 -8.87
CA ASN A 40 26.64 14.63 -9.23
C ASN A 40 27.73 15.70 -9.42
N LEU A 41 28.83 15.62 -8.65
CA LEU A 41 29.96 16.54 -8.77
C LEU A 41 30.83 16.25 -10.00
N HIS A 42 31.09 14.98 -10.29
CA HIS A 42 32.04 14.57 -11.33
C HIS A 42 31.39 14.44 -12.71
N GLU A 43 30.21 13.83 -12.78
CA GLU A 43 29.52 13.53 -14.05
C GLU A 43 28.49 14.60 -14.39
N VAL A 44 27.64 14.99 -13.44
CA VAL A 44 26.58 16.00 -13.67
C VAL A 44 27.12 17.44 -13.56
N LYS A 45 28.25 17.64 -12.90
CA LYS A 45 28.93 18.93 -12.67
C LYS A 45 28.08 19.99 -11.96
N LEU A 46 27.28 19.55 -10.99
CA LEU A 46 26.52 20.46 -10.11
C LEU A 46 27.43 21.08 -9.05
N SER A 47 27.01 22.21 -8.47
CA SER A 47 27.67 22.72 -7.27
C SER A 47 27.48 21.78 -6.07
N ILE A 48 28.39 21.82 -5.09
CA ILE A 48 28.31 20.99 -3.88
C ILE A 48 26.96 21.18 -3.16
N ARG A 49 26.46 22.41 -3.10
CA ARG A 49 25.19 22.71 -2.42
C ARG A 49 23.98 22.23 -3.22
N GLU A 50 23.96 22.37 -4.54
CA GLU A 50 22.88 21.82 -5.37
C GLU A 50 22.87 20.29 -5.33
N SER A 51 24.05 19.68 -5.44
CA SER A 51 24.24 18.23 -5.34
C SER A 51 23.74 17.71 -3.99
N ALA A 52 24.13 18.34 -2.88
CA ALA A 52 23.67 17.95 -1.54
C ALA A 52 22.15 18.09 -1.39
N ASN A 53 21.52 19.12 -1.97
CA ASN A 53 20.07 19.24 -1.98
C ASN A 53 19.40 18.10 -2.77
N SER A 54 19.97 17.72 -3.91
CA SER A 54 19.46 16.58 -4.70
C SER A 54 19.54 15.28 -3.90
N VAL A 55 20.69 15.01 -3.28
CA VAL A 55 20.89 13.80 -2.47
C VAL A 55 19.96 13.77 -1.25
N VAL A 56 19.72 14.92 -0.59
CA VAL A 56 18.73 14.99 0.50
C VAL A 56 17.33 14.64 0.00
N ARG A 57 16.92 15.14 -1.17
CA ARG A 57 15.61 14.78 -1.75
C ARG A 57 15.49 13.29 -2.02
N GLU A 58 16.54 12.64 -2.56
CA GLU A 58 16.56 11.19 -2.71
C GLU A 58 16.46 10.46 -1.38
N CYS A 59 17.21 10.90 -0.36
CA CYS A 59 17.13 10.33 0.98
C CYS A 59 15.72 10.43 1.56
N LEU A 60 15.07 11.61 1.47
CA LEU A 60 13.75 11.85 2.03
C LEU A 60 12.72 10.82 1.55
N ILE A 61 12.79 10.37 0.29
CA ILE A 61 11.91 9.33 -0.25
C ILE A 61 11.99 8.03 0.58
N PHE A 62 13.17 7.62 1.04
CA PHE A 62 13.33 6.43 1.87
C PHE A 62 12.76 6.61 3.27
N TRP A 63 12.96 7.80 3.84
CA TRP A 63 12.47 8.13 5.19
C TRP A 63 10.95 8.32 5.23
N GLU A 64 10.36 8.92 4.18
CA GLU A 64 8.92 9.04 3.99
C GLU A 64 8.26 7.67 3.81
N LYS A 65 8.88 6.77 3.03
CA LYS A 65 8.44 5.36 2.91
C LYS A 65 8.46 4.64 4.26
N ALA A 66 9.42 4.97 5.11
CA ALA A 66 9.53 4.43 6.47
C ALA A 66 8.61 5.15 7.47
N ARG A 67 7.90 6.22 7.07
CA ARG A 67 7.01 7.05 7.91
C ARG A 67 7.72 7.66 9.13
N ILE A 68 9.03 7.88 9.01
CA ILE A 68 9.85 8.44 10.09
C ILE A 68 9.98 9.95 9.88
N PRO A 69 9.65 10.78 10.87
CA PRO A 69 9.77 12.23 10.74
C PRO A 69 11.24 12.66 10.65
N THR A 70 11.54 13.50 9.66
CA THR A 70 12.89 13.99 9.38
C THR A 70 13.09 15.44 9.79
N ARG A 71 14.35 15.84 10.00
CA ARG A 71 14.72 17.24 10.21
C ARG A 71 14.46 18.07 8.94
N ALA A 72 14.40 19.39 9.11
CA ALA A 72 14.30 20.30 7.99
C ALA A 72 15.48 20.13 7.01
N THR A 73 15.20 20.22 5.71
CA THR A 73 16.15 20.04 4.61
C THR A 73 17.49 20.77 4.80
N PRO A 74 17.53 22.05 5.25
CA PRO A 74 18.80 22.76 5.43
C PRO A 74 19.77 22.07 6.40
N HIS A 75 19.26 21.48 7.49
CA HIS A 75 20.09 20.77 8.46
C HIS A 75 20.63 19.45 7.88
N CYS A 76 19.83 18.77 7.06
CA CYS A 76 20.26 17.56 6.36
C CYS A 76 21.37 17.89 5.34
N VAL A 77 21.23 18.99 4.59
CA VAL A 77 22.25 19.48 3.65
C VAL A 77 23.54 19.83 4.38
N GLU A 78 23.45 20.55 5.50
CA GLU A 78 24.62 20.91 6.30
C GLU A 78 25.36 19.67 6.83
N LYS A 79 24.63 18.61 7.19
CA LYS A 79 25.22 17.33 7.58
C LYS A 79 26.04 16.71 6.43
N ILE A 80 25.51 16.69 5.20
CA ILE A 80 26.25 16.21 4.02
C ILE A 80 27.49 17.06 3.78
N MET A 81 27.37 18.39 3.86
CA MET A 81 28.51 19.30 3.68
C MET A 81 29.62 19.06 4.71
N LYS A 82 29.27 18.80 5.97
CA LYS A 82 30.25 18.44 7.03
C LYS A 82 30.98 17.14 6.69
N MET A 83 30.26 16.12 6.23
CA MET A 83 30.87 14.85 5.81
C MET A 83 31.81 15.03 4.62
N TYR A 84 31.39 15.80 3.61
CA TYR A 84 32.21 16.12 2.43
C TYR A 84 33.48 16.88 2.81
N ASN A 85 33.38 17.88 3.69
CA ASN A 85 34.54 18.65 4.16
C ASN A 85 35.51 17.78 4.98
N TYR A 86 34.98 16.91 5.83
CA TYR A 86 35.79 15.95 6.58
C TYR A 86 36.57 15.01 5.64
N TRP A 87 35.88 14.45 4.64
CA TRP A 87 36.53 13.66 3.60
C TRP A 87 37.58 14.45 2.80
N CYS A 88 37.30 15.70 2.41
CA CYS A 88 38.28 16.56 1.73
C CYS A 88 39.55 16.75 2.56
N ASN A 89 39.43 16.90 3.87
CA ASN A 89 40.58 17.04 4.75
C ASN A 89 41.38 15.74 4.84
N LEU A 90 40.71 14.59 4.93
CA LEU A 90 41.37 13.28 4.89
C LEU A 90 42.12 13.05 3.58
N GLN A 91 41.52 13.43 2.46
CA GLN A 91 42.13 13.29 1.15
C GLN A 91 43.41 14.14 1.02
N LYS A 92 43.41 15.38 1.56
CA LYS A 92 44.60 16.26 1.57
C LYS A 92 45.77 15.67 2.37
N SER A 93 45.48 14.90 3.41
CA SER A 93 46.49 14.25 4.26
C SER A 93 46.76 12.79 3.89
N ALA A 94 46.19 12.27 2.80
CA ALA A 94 46.33 10.86 2.38
C ALA A 94 47.78 10.39 2.19
N CYS A 95 48.71 11.29 1.85
CA CYS A 95 50.13 10.95 1.72
C CYS A 95 50.86 10.82 3.08
N ARG A 96 50.27 11.31 4.18
CA ARG A 96 50.89 11.29 5.51
C ARG A 96 50.60 9.95 6.19
N ARG A 97 51.64 9.16 6.46
CA ARG A 97 51.52 7.89 7.21
C ARG A 97 51.68 8.08 8.71
N SER A 98 50.99 9.06 9.28
CA SER A 98 50.97 9.22 10.75
C SER A 98 49.89 8.33 11.36
N GLU A 99 50.14 7.83 12.57
CA GLU A 99 49.18 7.00 13.31
C GLU A 99 47.81 7.67 13.42
N THR A 100 47.78 8.98 13.72
CA THR A 100 46.55 9.78 13.77
C THR A 100 45.80 9.82 12.44
N GLN A 101 46.51 9.86 11.30
CA GLN A 101 45.86 9.85 9.99
C GLN A 101 45.21 8.49 9.73
N GLU A 102 45.94 7.40 9.97
CA GLU A 102 45.41 6.05 9.78
C GLU A 102 44.20 5.77 10.68
N GLU A 103 44.22 6.26 11.92
CA GLU A 103 43.08 6.16 12.83
C GLU A 103 41.87 6.93 12.31
N ASN A 104 42.07 8.17 11.83
CA ASN A 104 40.98 8.95 11.23
C ASN A 104 40.41 8.29 9.98
N GLU A 105 41.24 7.67 9.14
CA GLU A 105 40.78 6.91 7.97
C GLU A 105 39.99 5.66 8.37
N ARG A 106 40.46 4.90 9.38
CA ARG A 106 39.74 3.75 9.93
C ARG A 106 38.38 4.16 10.49
N ASN A 107 38.32 5.26 11.24
CA ASN A 107 37.08 5.80 11.80
C ASN A 107 36.12 6.26 10.69
N PHE A 108 36.64 6.92 9.66
CA PHE A 108 35.81 7.29 8.51
C PHE A 108 35.25 6.06 7.79
N ILE A 109 36.07 5.04 7.53
CA ILE A 109 35.64 3.81 6.86
C ILE A 109 34.57 3.07 7.66
N SER A 110 34.71 2.99 8.99
CA SER A 110 33.71 2.34 9.85
C SER A 110 32.38 3.12 9.81
N ASP A 111 32.45 4.45 9.80
CA ASP A 111 31.28 5.32 9.72
C ASP A 111 30.57 5.31 8.36
N LEU A 112 31.24 4.94 7.27
CA LEU A 112 30.63 4.92 5.93
C LEU A 112 29.42 3.98 5.85
N ASN A 113 29.45 2.86 6.56
CA ASN A 113 28.36 1.89 6.54
C ASN A 113 27.26 2.20 7.57
N ASN A 114 27.45 3.23 8.40
CA ASN A 114 26.46 3.67 9.37
C ASN A 114 25.32 4.42 8.68
N LEU A 115 24.17 4.46 9.37
CA LEU A 115 22.97 5.15 8.93
C LEU A 115 23.22 6.65 8.75
N PHE A 116 22.83 7.18 7.59
CA PHE A 116 22.73 8.62 7.41
C PHE A 116 21.49 9.14 8.14
N ASP A 117 21.61 9.29 9.46
CA ASP A 117 20.47 9.61 10.33
C ASP A 117 20.00 11.06 10.16
N ILE A 118 18.82 11.24 9.58
CA ILE A 118 18.14 12.54 9.44
C ILE A 118 16.83 12.60 10.23
N ALA A 119 16.61 11.66 11.16
CA ALA A 119 15.44 11.68 12.02
C ALA A 119 15.40 12.94 12.89
N GLN A 120 14.19 13.43 13.17
CA GLN A 120 13.99 14.44 14.21
C GLN A 120 14.47 13.92 15.58
N ALA A 121 14.88 14.82 16.47
CA ALA A 121 15.38 14.44 17.80
C ALA A 121 14.32 13.65 18.60
N ASN A 122 13.07 14.11 18.54
CA ASN A 122 11.90 13.48 19.13
C ASN A 122 11.20 12.50 18.18
N ALA A 123 11.86 12.02 17.11
CA ALA A 123 11.24 11.11 16.16
C ALA A 123 10.69 9.84 16.83
N LEU A 124 11.41 9.30 17.82
CA LEU A 124 10.93 8.16 18.59
C LEU A 124 9.63 8.47 19.33
N GLU A 125 9.41 9.69 19.82
CA GLU A 125 8.17 10.07 20.51
C GLU A 125 7.00 10.31 19.55
N ILE A 126 7.29 10.87 18.38
CA ILE A 126 6.28 11.17 17.35
C ILE A 126 5.73 9.90 16.69
N ILE A 127 6.58 8.88 16.48
CA ILE A 127 6.18 7.64 15.80
C ILE A 127 5.18 6.88 16.69
N LYS A 128 3.93 6.77 16.22
CA LYS A 128 2.85 6.06 16.90
C LYS A 128 2.91 4.53 16.75
N ILE A 129 3.54 4.05 15.68
CA ILE A 129 3.58 2.64 15.30
C ILE A 129 4.84 2.01 15.90
N GLU A 130 4.69 0.93 16.66
CA GLU A 130 5.82 0.31 17.37
C GLU A 130 6.79 -0.38 16.41
N GLU A 131 6.28 -0.94 15.31
CA GLU A 131 7.07 -1.54 14.23
C GLU A 131 8.01 -0.52 13.59
N ASP A 132 7.51 0.67 13.25
CA ASP A 132 8.32 1.74 12.65
C ASP A 132 9.42 2.23 13.61
N ARG A 133 9.12 2.28 14.93
CA ARG A 133 10.11 2.58 15.98
C ARG A 133 11.21 1.50 16.02
N LYS A 134 10.83 0.21 15.99
CA LYS A 134 11.77 -0.91 15.99
C LYS A 134 12.63 -0.93 14.73
N ILE A 135 12.08 -0.58 13.57
CA ILE A 135 12.83 -0.43 12.33
C ILE A 135 13.90 0.65 12.47
N LEU A 136 13.54 1.84 12.96
CA LEU A 136 14.52 2.93 13.16
C LEU A 136 15.66 2.51 14.11
N LEU A 137 15.33 1.86 15.23
CA LEU A 137 16.35 1.36 16.17
C LEU A 137 17.26 0.32 15.52
N SER A 138 16.69 -0.67 14.81
CA SER A 138 17.46 -1.72 14.12
C SER A 138 18.36 -1.16 13.01
N GLN A 139 17.92 -0.12 12.31
CA GLN A 139 18.71 0.56 11.27
C GLN A 139 19.84 1.41 11.85
N ARG A 140 19.74 1.88 13.11
CA ARG A 140 20.81 2.62 13.81
C ARG A 140 21.92 1.72 14.33
N GLU A 141 21.65 0.43 14.52
CA GLU A 141 22.67 -0.53 14.93
C GLU A 141 23.76 -0.72 13.85
N PRO A 142 25.01 -1.04 14.25
CA PRO A 142 26.08 -1.35 13.31
C PRO A 142 25.66 -2.46 12.33
N GLY A 143 25.87 -2.21 11.03
CA GLY A 143 25.46 -3.13 9.96
C GLY A 143 24.01 -2.96 9.46
N GLN A 144 23.26 -2.00 10.00
CA GLN A 144 21.90 -1.63 9.58
C GLN A 144 20.98 -2.84 9.43
N ARG A 145 20.58 -3.43 10.56
CA ARG A 145 19.73 -4.63 10.58
C ARG A 145 18.28 -4.29 10.21
N GLY A 146 17.66 -5.19 9.44
CA GLY A 146 16.30 -5.00 8.92
C GLY A 146 16.26 -4.36 7.53
N CYS A 147 15.07 -4.37 6.93
CA CYS A 147 14.79 -3.72 5.65
C CYS A 147 13.34 -3.20 5.65
N LEU A 148 13.08 -2.17 4.85
CA LEU A 148 11.79 -1.52 4.64
C LEU A 148 10.86 -2.36 3.73
N MET A 149 11.11 -3.67 3.58
CA MET A 149 10.36 -4.52 2.66
C MET A 149 8.98 -4.84 3.23
N GLY A 150 7.97 -4.13 2.73
CA GLY A 150 6.56 -4.42 2.97
C GLY A 150 5.78 -3.17 3.33
N ILE A 151 5.05 -2.60 2.37
CA ILE A 151 3.98 -1.65 2.70
C ILE A 151 2.90 -2.45 3.44
N ASP A 152 2.59 -2.10 4.69
CA ASP A 152 1.42 -2.68 5.36
C ASP A 152 0.16 -2.26 4.58
N MET A 153 -0.28 -3.15 3.69
CA MET A 153 -1.42 -2.95 2.80
C MET A 153 -2.71 -2.64 3.58
N LYS A 154 -2.83 -3.08 4.84
CA LYS A 154 -3.99 -2.77 5.69
C LYS A 154 -3.94 -1.31 6.15
N LEU A 155 -2.76 -0.84 6.53
CA LEU A 155 -2.55 0.53 6.97
C LEU A 155 -2.67 1.51 5.79
N ALA A 156 -2.04 1.21 4.66
CA ALA A 156 -2.15 2.00 3.43
C ALA A 156 -3.62 2.19 3.00
N LYS A 157 -4.41 1.11 2.98
CA LYS A 157 -5.85 1.18 2.69
C LYS A 157 -6.67 1.97 3.72
N ARG A 158 -6.19 2.08 4.96
CA ARG A 158 -6.88 2.88 6.00
C ARG A 158 -6.63 4.36 5.77
N GLU A 159 -5.40 4.74 5.44
CA GLU A 159 -5.00 6.11 5.15
C GLU A 159 -5.61 6.62 3.85
N GLU A 160 -5.63 5.80 2.80
CA GLU A 160 -6.31 6.12 1.54
C GLU A 160 -7.79 6.46 1.79
N ARG A 161 -8.48 5.65 2.60
CA ARG A 161 -9.87 5.94 3.01
C ARG A 161 -9.98 7.20 3.86
N ALA A 162 -8.98 7.55 4.66
CA ALA A 162 -8.97 8.79 5.43
C ALA A 162 -8.78 10.01 4.52
N LEU A 163 -7.83 9.95 3.58
CA LEU A 163 -7.58 10.99 2.59
C LEU A 163 -8.80 11.24 1.70
N LEU A 164 -9.45 10.18 1.20
CA LEU A 164 -10.68 10.30 0.41
C LEU A 164 -11.79 11.04 1.17
N ARG A 165 -11.93 10.78 2.49
CA ARG A 165 -12.91 11.48 3.32
C ARG A 165 -12.58 12.97 3.51
N VAL A 166 -11.29 13.32 3.64
CA VAL A 166 -10.87 14.73 3.74
C VAL A 166 -11.13 15.46 2.44
N ILE A 167 -10.75 14.87 1.30
CA ILE A 167 -11.01 15.42 -0.04
C ILE A 167 -12.51 15.60 -0.28
N GLU A 168 -13.33 14.63 0.09
CA GLU A 168 -14.79 14.73 -0.02
C GLU A 168 -15.37 15.83 0.87
N GLN A 169 -14.85 16.00 2.09
CA GLN A 169 -15.26 17.07 2.98
C GLN A 169 -14.86 18.46 2.46
N GLU A 170 -13.66 18.58 1.89
CA GLU A 170 -13.19 19.81 1.25
C GLU A 170 -14.02 20.16 0.02
N ASN A 171 -14.30 19.19 -0.85
CA ASN A 171 -15.21 19.36 -1.99
C ASN A 171 -16.63 19.79 -1.55
N ARG A 172 -17.13 19.26 -0.42
CA ARG A 172 -18.41 19.71 0.17
C ARG A 172 -18.35 21.16 0.64
N ARG A 173 -17.24 21.58 1.27
CA ARG A 173 -17.03 22.98 1.68
C ARG A 173 -16.92 23.90 0.47
N SER A 174 -16.14 23.57 -0.55
CA SER A 174 -16.01 24.37 -1.77
C SER A 174 -17.36 24.54 -2.49
N LYS A 175 -18.19 23.51 -2.56
CA LYS A 175 -19.54 23.60 -3.13
C LYS A 175 -20.47 24.50 -2.32
N ALA A 176 -20.41 24.44 -0.98
CA ALA A 176 -21.17 25.32 -0.11
C ALA A 176 -20.74 26.79 -0.20
N HIS A 177 -19.43 27.05 -0.35
CA HIS A 177 -18.92 28.40 -0.60
C HIS A 177 -19.38 28.94 -1.96
N HIS A 178 -19.33 28.12 -3.01
CA HIS A 178 -19.79 28.54 -4.34
C HIS A 178 -21.30 28.81 -4.39
N SER A 179 -22.13 28.04 -3.67
CA SER A 179 -23.57 28.35 -3.56
C SER A 179 -23.84 29.65 -2.78
N SER A 180 -23.04 29.95 -1.76
CA SER A 180 -23.17 31.21 -1.00
C SER A 180 -22.81 32.44 -1.84
N GLU A 181 -21.78 32.35 -2.69
CA GLU A 181 -21.39 33.44 -3.60
C GLU A 181 -22.40 33.69 -4.73
N ILE A 182 -23.20 32.68 -5.10
CA ILE A 182 -24.28 32.83 -6.09
C ILE A 182 -25.52 33.48 -5.45
N ASP A 183 -25.86 33.10 -4.21
CA ASP A 183 -26.99 33.72 -3.48
C ASP A 183 -26.70 35.20 -3.14
N ASP A 184 -25.46 35.58 -2.84
CA ASP A 184 -25.09 36.98 -2.58
C ASP A 184 -25.15 37.87 -3.84
N ASN A 185 -25.07 37.29 -5.05
CA ASN A 185 -25.18 38.03 -6.31
C ASN A 185 -26.62 38.15 -6.85
N PHE A 186 -27.61 37.48 -6.25
CA PHE A 186 -29.01 37.56 -6.67
C PHE A 186 -29.81 38.63 -5.93
N MET A 187 -29.24 39.24 -4.88
CA MET A 187 -29.96 40.20 -4.01
C MET A 187 -29.73 41.69 -4.34
N ASP A 188 -29.01 42.02 -5.42
CA ASP A 188 -28.81 43.43 -5.81
C ASP A 188 -28.95 43.62 -7.33
N SER A 189 -30.19 43.60 -7.82
CA SER A 189 -30.60 44.29 -9.06
C SER A 189 -32.13 44.32 -9.16
N SER A 190 -32.72 45.44 -8.73
CA SER A 190 -34.09 45.84 -9.07
C SER A 190 -34.05 46.94 -10.14
N GLU A 191 -35.08 46.95 -11.00
CA GLU A 191 -35.48 47.99 -11.98
C GLU A 191 -34.72 47.99 -13.34
N GLU A 192 -35.33 48.08 -14.54
CA GLU A 192 -36.71 48.36 -14.94
C GLU A 192 -36.96 48.07 -16.45
N SER A 193 -38.19 47.65 -16.78
CA SER A 193 -39.10 48.17 -17.84
C SER A 193 -38.97 47.89 -19.36
N SER A 194 -40.16 47.58 -19.94
CA SER A 194 -40.70 47.76 -21.31
C SER A 194 -40.44 46.64 -22.35
N GLY A 195 -41.42 46.01 -23.02
CA GLY A 195 -42.87 46.19 -23.14
C GLY A 195 -43.44 45.37 -24.34
N THR A 196 -44.78 45.28 -24.42
CA THR A 196 -45.66 44.85 -25.53
C THR A 196 -46.13 43.37 -25.64
N GLU A 197 -47.32 43.14 -25.06
CA GLU A 197 -48.59 42.56 -25.62
C GLU A 197 -48.54 41.58 -26.81
N ASP A 198 -49.18 40.40 -26.72
CA ASP A 198 -50.58 40.19 -27.19
C ASP A 198 -51.15 38.75 -26.97
N ILE A 199 -52.27 38.70 -26.22
CA ILE A 199 -53.55 37.96 -26.35
C ILE A 199 -53.62 36.48 -26.85
N SER A 200 -54.22 35.59 -26.03
CA SER A 200 -55.52 34.93 -26.33
C SER A 200 -56.06 34.05 -25.18
N ASP A 201 -57.40 34.03 -25.08
CA ASP A 201 -58.29 33.77 -23.94
C ASP A 201 -58.69 32.30 -23.69
N GLN A 202 -58.74 31.92 -22.40
CA GLN A 202 -59.80 31.25 -21.58
C GLN A 202 -60.82 30.22 -22.20
N PRO A 203 -61.65 29.46 -21.42
CA PRO A 203 -61.58 28.96 -20.02
C PRO A 203 -62.08 27.49 -19.76
N GLY A 204 -61.58 26.90 -18.65
CA GLY A 204 -62.37 26.23 -17.58
C GLY A 204 -62.63 24.70 -17.61
N PRO A 205 -62.94 24.04 -16.46
CA PRO A 205 -62.85 24.48 -15.05
C PRO A 205 -62.08 23.52 -14.11
N SER A 206 -61.71 24.09 -12.96
CA SER A 206 -61.19 23.45 -11.77
C SER A 206 -62.27 22.65 -11.02
N SER A 207 -61.88 21.54 -10.39
CA SER A 207 -62.47 21.12 -9.12
C SER A 207 -61.44 20.38 -8.26
N ASN A 208 -61.18 20.95 -7.09
CA ASN A 208 -60.28 20.45 -6.06
C ASN A 208 -60.86 19.22 -5.31
N ILE A 209 -59.97 18.55 -4.57
CA ILE A 209 -60.21 17.73 -3.36
C ILE A 209 -60.47 16.22 -3.58
N ALA A 210 -59.41 15.43 -3.37
CA ALA A 210 -59.44 14.20 -2.56
C ALA A 210 -58.02 13.87 -2.08
N GLN A 211 -57.63 14.40 -0.93
CA GLN A 211 -56.54 13.85 -0.12
C GLN A 211 -57.08 12.56 0.55
N SER A 212 -56.88 11.39 -0.06
CA SER A 212 -57.15 10.13 0.64
C SER A 212 -56.47 8.86 0.08
N SER A 213 -55.53 8.95 -0.88
CA SER A 213 -54.94 7.75 -1.51
C SER A 213 -53.42 7.59 -1.39
N LEU A 214 -52.72 8.46 -0.65
CA LEU A 214 -51.26 8.38 -0.52
C LEU A 214 -50.75 7.78 0.81
N GLU A 215 -51.60 7.67 1.84
CA GLU A 215 -51.18 7.13 3.14
C GLU A 215 -51.22 5.59 3.21
N GLU A 216 -52.11 4.95 2.45
CA GLU A 216 -52.20 3.47 2.44
C GLU A 216 -50.99 2.80 1.76
N ASN A 217 -50.32 3.47 0.82
CA ASN A 217 -49.16 2.91 0.10
C ASN A 217 -47.84 3.06 0.88
N ILE A 218 -47.77 3.97 1.85
CA ILE A 218 -46.60 4.11 2.74
C ILE A 218 -46.64 3.04 3.83
N ASN A 219 -47.83 2.71 4.36
CA ASN A 219 -47.98 1.67 5.38
C ASN A 219 -47.72 0.26 4.85
N ALA A 220 -48.11 -0.05 3.61
CA ALA A 220 -47.80 -1.35 2.98
C ALA A 220 -46.27 -1.53 2.73
N GLN A 221 -45.52 -0.46 2.44
CA GLN A 221 -44.05 -0.53 2.34
C GLN A 221 -43.35 -0.55 3.71
N ILE A 222 -43.98 -0.01 4.76
CA ILE A 222 -43.46 -0.03 6.13
C ILE A 222 -43.72 -1.40 6.79
N GLU A 223 -44.84 -2.06 6.51
CA GLU A 223 -45.12 -3.44 6.98
C GLU A 223 -44.20 -4.48 6.34
N LEU A 224 -43.73 -4.28 5.11
CA LEU A 224 -42.68 -5.14 4.50
C LEU A 224 -41.29 -4.96 5.13
N ARG A 225 -41.11 -3.98 6.04
CA ARG A 225 -39.90 -3.77 6.84
C ARG A 225 -40.05 -4.24 8.30
N MET A 226 -41.11 -5.00 8.61
CA MET A 226 -41.11 -5.81 9.83
C MET A 226 -39.98 -6.83 9.72
N GLY A 227 -39.02 -6.71 10.65
CA GLY A 227 -37.64 -7.14 10.46
C GLY A 227 -37.50 -8.54 9.86
N ILE A 228 -36.73 -8.64 8.78
CA ILE A 228 -36.26 -9.93 8.23
C ILE A 228 -35.54 -10.65 9.37
N VAL A 229 -36.26 -11.54 10.04
CA VAL A 229 -35.70 -12.40 11.08
C VAL A 229 -34.71 -13.28 10.35
N ARG A 230 -33.43 -12.98 10.52
CA ARG A 230 -32.37 -13.74 9.86
C ARG A 230 -32.44 -15.19 10.32
N GLY A 231 -32.68 -16.11 9.39
CA GLY A 231 -32.56 -17.54 9.62
C GLY A 231 -31.27 -17.89 10.35
N ARG A 232 -31.41 -18.55 11.50
CA ARG A 232 -30.28 -18.89 12.39
C ARG A 232 -29.84 -20.35 12.22
N LYS A 233 -30.66 -21.18 11.57
CA LYS A 233 -30.39 -22.60 11.42
C LYS A 233 -29.35 -22.82 10.32
N CYS A 234 -28.15 -23.22 10.72
CA CYS A 234 -27.07 -23.53 9.79
C CYS A 234 -27.06 -25.03 9.48
N PHE A 235 -27.14 -25.38 8.19
CA PHE A 235 -26.97 -26.75 7.69
C PHE A 235 -25.74 -26.89 6.78
N LEU A 236 -24.92 -25.83 6.67
CA LEU A 236 -23.71 -25.81 5.85
C LEU A 236 -22.65 -26.73 6.49
N THR A 237 -22.49 -27.91 5.92
CA THR A 237 -21.48 -28.88 6.36
C THR A 237 -20.19 -28.75 5.54
N PRO A 238 -19.04 -29.23 6.08
CA PRO A 238 -17.80 -29.34 5.32
C PRO A 238 -17.95 -30.11 4.00
N LYS A 239 -18.86 -31.10 3.95
CA LYS A 239 -19.17 -31.87 2.75
C LYS A 239 -19.79 -31.02 1.65
N ILE A 240 -20.77 -30.16 1.99
CA ILE A 240 -21.36 -29.21 1.05
C ILE A 240 -20.29 -28.24 0.53
N MET A 241 -19.45 -27.71 1.42
CA MET A 241 -18.38 -26.79 1.03
C MET A 241 -17.36 -27.42 0.07
N ALA A 242 -16.98 -28.67 0.32
CA ALA A 242 -16.08 -29.43 -0.55
C ALA A 242 -16.67 -29.63 -1.95
N VAL A 243 -17.96 -29.93 -2.06
CA VAL A 243 -18.67 -30.06 -3.34
C VAL A 243 -18.69 -28.72 -4.09
N LEU A 244 -19.08 -27.63 -3.41
CA LEU A 244 -19.10 -26.30 -4.03
C LEU A 244 -17.71 -25.85 -4.53
N ASP A 245 -16.64 -26.18 -3.80
CA ASP A 245 -15.27 -25.89 -4.21
C ASP A 245 -14.80 -26.77 -5.38
N ARG A 246 -15.13 -28.06 -5.37
CA ARG A 246 -14.74 -29.01 -6.44
C ARG A 246 -15.38 -28.68 -7.78
N PHE A 247 -16.63 -28.24 -7.78
CA PHE A 247 -17.35 -27.87 -9.00
C PHE A 247 -17.25 -26.37 -9.32
N HIS A 248 -16.37 -25.63 -8.64
CA HIS A 248 -16.16 -24.19 -8.84
C HIS A 248 -17.45 -23.35 -8.82
N ILE A 249 -18.43 -23.75 -8.00
CA ILE A 249 -19.73 -23.08 -7.94
C ILE A 249 -19.56 -21.70 -7.29
N SER A 250 -20.11 -20.67 -7.95
CA SER A 250 -20.08 -19.30 -7.43
C SER A 250 -20.92 -19.16 -6.17
N GLN A 251 -20.62 -18.16 -5.32
CA GLN A 251 -21.42 -17.95 -4.09
C GLN A 251 -22.88 -17.64 -4.38
N ARG A 252 -23.18 -16.99 -5.52
CA ARG A 252 -24.57 -16.68 -5.91
C ARG A 252 -25.29 -17.95 -6.36
N SER A 253 -24.65 -18.73 -7.23
CA SER A 253 -25.18 -20.02 -7.70
C SER A 253 -25.41 -20.99 -6.54
N ALA A 254 -24.51 -20.99 -5.54
CA ALA A 254 -24.67 -21.81 -4.34
C ALA A 254 -25.90 -21.42 -3.52
N VAL A 255 -26.25 -20.13 -3.41
CA VAL A 255 -27.49 -19.70 -2.73
C VAL A 255 -28.69 -20.30 -3.45
N PHE A 256 -28.82 -20.08 -4.76
CA PHE A 256 -29.96 -20.58 -5.53
C PHE A 256 -30.12 -22.10 -5.47
N ILE A 257 -29.01 -22.85 -5.58
CA ILE A 257 -29.05 -24.32 -5.52
C ILE A 257 -29.49 -24.78 -4.12
N LEU A 258 -28.93 -24.18 -3.06
CA LEU A 258 -29.25 -24.58 -1.69
C LEU A 258 -30.67 -24.20 -1.28
N GLU A 259 -31.17 -23.08 -1.79
CA GLU A 259 -32.54 -22.61 -1.58
C GLU A 259 -33.55 -23.55 -2.27
N ALA A 260 -33.36 -23.83 -3.56
CA ALA A 260 -34.22 -24.75 -4.30
C ALA A 260 -34.24 -26.18 -3.71
N VAL A 261 -33.08 -26.66 -3.22
CA VAL A 261 -32.99 -27.96 -2.54
C VAL A 261 -33.71 -27.92 -1.19
N ALA A 262 -33.57 -26.85 -0.42
CA ALA A 262 -34.25 -26.71 0.87
C ALA A 262 -35.78 -26.66 0.70
N GLU A 263 -36.26 -25.92 -0.30
CA GLU A 263 -37.68 -25.81 -0.65
C GLU A 263 -38.24 -27.17 -1.08
N SER A 264 -37.52 -27.89 -1.95
CA SER A 264 -37.90 -29.24 -2.40
C SER A 264 -37.99 -30.27 -1.28
N LEU A 265 -37.23 -30.07 -0.19
CA LEU A 265 -37.24 -30.90 1.01
C LEU A 265 -38.30 -30.47 2.04
N GLY A 266 -39.09 -29.44 1.74
CA GLY A 266 -40.12 -28.92 2.63
C GLY A 266 -39.58 -28.10 3.81
N HIS A 267 -38.36 -27.55 3.70
CA HIS A 267 -37.81 -26.66 4.71
C HIS A 267 -38.20 -25.21 4.45
N ASN A 268 -38.54 -24.49 5.52
CA ASN A 268 -38.80 -23.05 5.45
C ASN A 268 -37.48 -22.29 5.23
N ILE A 269 -37.40 -21.53 4.12
CA ILE A 269 -36.21 -20.78 3.69
C ILE A 269 -35.85 -19.70 4.72
N ASP A 270 -36.86 -19.06 5.33
CA ASP A 270 -36.68 -17.94 6.27
C ASP A 270 -35.97 -18.36 7.56
N GLU A 271 -36.06 -19.65 7.93
CA GLU A 271 -35.38 -20.21 9.10
C GLU A 271 -33.90 -20.53 8.84
N LEU A 272 -33.50 -20.67 7.57
CA LEU A 272 -32.19 -21.14 7.17
C LEU A 272 -31.19 -20.00 6.98
N ALA A 273 -29.94 -20.24 7.38
CA ALA A 273 -28.85 -19.28 7.22
C ALA A 273 -28.26 -19.24 5.79
N ILE A 274 -29.09 -19.28 4.74
CA ILE A 274 -28.67 -19.29 3.33
C ILE A 274 -28.53 -17.85 2.83
N ASN A 275 -27.36 -17.24 3.05
CA ASN A 275 -27.04 -15.98 2.39
C ASN A 275 -25.61 -15.99 1.85
N ARG A 276 -25.36 -15.16 0.84
CA ARG A 276 -24.07 -15.05 0.17
C ARG A 276 -22.91 -14.84 1.15
N ASN A 277 -23.09 -14.03 2.18
CA ASN A 277 -22.04 -13.71 3.15
C ASN A 277 -21.78 -14.88 4.11
N THR A 278 -22.80 -15.61 4.53
CA THR A 278 -22.68 -16.82 5.34
C THR A 278 -21.94 -17.90 4.56
N ILE A 279 -22.34 -18.19 3.32
CA ILE A 279 -21.66 -19.19 2.48
C ILE A 279 -20.20 -18.80 2.24
N LYS A 280 -19.93 -17.51 1.98
CA LYS A 280 -18.56 -16.99 1.85
C LYS A 280 -17.73 -17.28 3.11
N ARG A 281 -18.23 -16.90 4.30
CA ARG A 281 -17.54 -17.12 5.57
C ARG A 281 -17.28 -18.59 5.83
N TYR A 282 -18.29 -19.45 5.66
CA TYR A 282 -18.14 -20.90 5.84
C TYR A 282 -17.12 -21.50 4.86
N ARG A 283 -17.06 -21.03 3.60
CA ARG A 283 -16.02 -21.46 2.65
C ARG A 283 -14.64 -20.98 3.06
N GLU A 284 -14.50 -19.75 3.54
CA GLU A 284 -13.23 -19.24 4.05
C GLU A 284 -12.74 -20.06 5.25
N ASP A 285 -13.62 -20.35 6.21
CA ASP A 285 -13.28 -21.10 7.40
C ASP A 285 -12.99 -22.58 7.08
N PHE A 286 -13.75 -23.20 6.17
CA PHE A 286 -13.44 -24.54 5.66
C PHE A 286 -12.07 -24.58 4.97
N ARG A 287 -11.73 -23.59 4.15
CA ARG A 287 -10.41 -23.53 3.49
C ARG A 287 -9.28 -23.32 4.48
N LYS A 288 -9.48 -22.47 5.50
CA LYS A 288 -8.51 -22.31 6.59
C LYS A 288 -8.30 -23.63 7.33
N MET A 289 -9.38 -24.29 7.75
CA MET A 289 -9.32 -25.57 8.45
C MET A 289 -8.63 -26.65 7.61
N LYS A 290 -8.96 -26.73 6.31
CA LYS A 290 -8.29 -27.63 5.36
C LYS A 290 -6.81 -27.33 5.24
N ALA A 291 -6.42 -26.06 5.13
CA ALA A 291 -5.02 -25.65 5.06
C ALA A 291 -4.25 -25.96 6.36
N THR A 292 -4.85 -25.72 7.53
CA THR A 292 -4.26 -26.07 8.83
C THR A 292 -4.05 -27.58 8.94
N ARG A 293 -5.07 -28.38 8.60
CA ARG A 293 -4.96 -29.85 8.61
C ARG A 293 -3.86 -30.35 7.68
N ILE A 294 -3.73 -29.76 6.49
CA ILE A 294 -2.63 -30.11 5.56
C ILE A 294 -1.27 -29.75 6.17
N LYS A 295 -1.15 -28.59 6.83
CA LYS A 295 0.09 -28.19 7.50
C LYS A 295 0.44 -29.08 8.69
N GLU A 296 -0.54 -29.50 9.47
CA GLU A 296 -0.35 -30.43 10.59
C GLU A 296 0.09 -31.80 10.07
N LEU A 297 -0.61 -32.37 9.09
CA LEU A 297 -0.20 -33.62 8.42
C LEU A 297 1.21 -33.52 7.82
N PHE A 298 1.59 -32.34 7.30
CA PHE A 298 2.93 -32.13 6.79
C PHE A 298 4.00 -32.09 7.89
N LYS A 299 3.70 -31.47 9.05
CA LYS A 299 4.60 -31.45 10.21
C LYS A 299 4.76 -32.83 10.86
N GLU A 300 3.67 -33.60 10.94
CA GLU A 300 3.72 -34.98 11.44
C GLU A 300 4.58 -35.89 10.55
N ASN A 301 4.65 -35.57 9.25
CA ASN A 301 5.46 -36.26 8.27
C ASN A 301 6.71 -35.46 7.87
N GLU A 302 7.24 -34.62 8.78
CA GLU A 302 8.31 -33.68 8.44
C GLU A 302 9.51 -34.43 7.84
N PRO A 303 9.85 -34.14 6.58
CA PRO A 303 10.97 -34.79 5.92
C PRO A 303 12.28 -34.35 6.57
N SER A 304 13.08 -35.30 7.08
CA SER A 304 14.38 -35.01 7.69
C SER A 304 15.34 -34.29 6.73
N PHE A 305 15.16 -34.49 5.42
CA PHE A 305 15.82 -33.76 4.37
C PHE A 305 14.91 -33.70 3.13
N VAL A 306 15.05 -32.63 2.37
CA VAL A 306 14.34 -32.39 1.11
C VAL A 306 15.36 -31.97 0.08
N CYS A 307 15.36 -32.58 -1.10
CA CYS A 307 16.20 -32.12 -2.20
C CYS A 307 15.41 -31.09 -3.01
N VAL A 308 15.98 -29.89 -3.15
CA VAL A 308 15.39 -28.82 -3.94
C VAL A 308 16.20 -28.69 -5.23
N HIS A 309 15.57 -28.96 -6.36
CA HIS A 309 16.12 -28.73 -7.68
C HIS A 309 15.50 -27.47 -8.26
N TRP A 310 16.33 -26.55 -8.74
CA TRP A 310 15.86 -25.42 -9.53
C TRP A 310 16.64 -25.37 -10.84
N ASP A 311 15.91 -25.22 -11.95
CA ASP A 311 16.51 -24.99 -13.26
C ASP A 311 16.42 -23.48 -13.58
N SER A 312 17.45 -22.96 -14.23
CA SER A 312 17.51 -21.57 -14.73
C SER A 312 16.50 -21.30 -15.85
N LYS A 313 15.95 -22.36 -16.45
CA LYS A 313 15.02 -22.26 -17.57
C LYS A 313 13.63 -21.84 -17.10
N LEU A 314 13.21 -20.63 -17.49
CA LEU A 314 11.91 -20.11 -17.15
C LEU A 314 10.77 -20.88 -17.84
N LEU A 315 9.76 -21.27 -17.07
CA LEU A 315 8.54 -21.93 -17.55
C LEU A 315 7.37 -20.94 -17.61
N PRO A 316 6.44 -21.10 -18.56
CA PRO A 316 5.17 -20.38 -18.53
C PRO A 316 4.35 -20.72 -17.27
N ALA A 317 3.68 -19.74 -16.68
CA ALA A 317 2.77 -19.96 -15.57
C ALA A 317 1.59 -20.87 -15.98
N LEU A 318 1.24 -21.85 -15.13
CA LEU A 318 0.18 -22.83 -15.39
C LEU A 318 -1.24 -22.26 -15.30
N ASN A 319 -1.40 -21.01 -14.85
CA ASN A 319 -2.71 -20.40 -14.63
C ASN A 319 -2.74 -18.96 -15.13
N VAL A 320 -3.88 -18.65 -15.76
CA VAL A 320 -4.36 -17.35 -16.25
C VAL A 320 -4.07 -17.11 -17.73
N ARG A 321 -5.16 -17.08 -18.51
CA ARG A 321 -5.22 -16.88 -19.96
C ARG A 321 -4.52 -15.63 -20.50
N ASP A 322 -3.98 -14.72 -19.67
CA ASP A 322 -3.49 -13.41 -20.15
C ASP A 322 -2.25 -12.86 -19.43
N LEU A 323 -1.52 -13.64 -18.62
CA LEU A 323 -0.23 -13.22 -18.08
C LEU A 323 0.92 -14.09 -18.60
N LYS A 324 1.77 -13.51 -19.46
CA LYS A 324 3.13 -14.01 -19.74
C LYS A 324 4.03 -13.77 -18.52
N SER A 325 3.72 -14.39 -17.39
CA SER A 325 4.66 -14.46 -16.28
C SER A 325 5.48 -15.75 -16.41
N GLU A 326 6.77 -15.56 -16.63
CA GLU A 326 7.80 -16.60 -16.59
C GLU A 326 8.12 -16.95 -15.12
N ARG A 327 8.11 -18.24 -14.78
CA ARG A 327 8.43 -18.73 -13.43
C ARG A 327 9.64 -19.67 -13.46
N LEU A 328 10.50 -19.59 -12.45
CA LEU A 328 11.54 -20.60 -12.27
C LEU A 328 10.88 -21.93 -11.85
N PRO A 329 11.18 -23.05 -12.53
CA PRO A 329 10.79 -24.37 -12.08
C PRO A 329 11.58 -24.72 -10.82
N ILE A 330 10.86 -24.88 -9.72
CA ILE A 330 11.43 -25.40 -8.48
C ILE A 330 10.76 -26.76 -8.25
N ILE A 331 11.55 -27.83 -8.31
CA ILE A 331 11.13 -29.19 -8.04
C ILE A 331 11.63 -29.55 -6.65
N VAL A 332 10.72 -30.05 -5.84
CA VAL A 332 11.01 -30.57 -4.51
C VAL A 332 10.85 -32.09 -4.55
N THR A 333 11.90 -32.83 -4.18
CA THR A 333 11.86 -34.29 -4.13
C THR A 333 12.04 -34.80 -2.69
N TYR A 334 11.22 -35.77 -2.31
CA TYR A 334 11.25 -36.43 -1.01
C TYR A 334 10.69 -37.86 -1.09
N LYS A 335 11.46 -38.86 -0.60
CA LYS A 335 11.05 -40.28 -0.51
C LYS A 335 10.22 -40.77 -1.72
N ASP A 336 10.79 -40.58 -2.91
CA ASP A 336 10.23 -40.98 -4.21
C ASP A 336 8.99 -40.19 -4.69
N GLU A 337 8.61 -39.11 -4.01
CA GLU A 337 7.64 -38.13 -4.50
C GLU A 337 8.36 -36.89 -5.06
N GLU A 338 7.96 -36.47 -6.25
CA GLU A 338 8.42 -35.23 -6.88
C GLU A 338 7.26 -34.25 -7.01
N LYS A 339 7.49 -32.98 -6.61
CA LYS A 339 6.48 -31.93 -6.73
C LYS A 339 7.08 -30.65 -7.29
N LEU A 340 6.49 -30.17 -8.39
CA LEU A 340 6.77 -28.85 -8.95
C LEU A 340 6.00 -27.79 -8.15
N LEU A 341 6.71 -26.75 -7.69
CA LEU A 341 6.15 -25.62 -6.94
C LEU A 341 5.53 -24.54 -7.84
#